data_AF-A0A426QJM0-F1
#
_entry.id   AF-A0A426QJM0-F1
#
_cell.length_a   1.000
_cell.length_b   1.000
_cell.length_c   1.000
_cell.angle_alpha   90.00
_cell.angle_beta   90.00
_cell.angle_gamma   90.00
#
_symmetry.space_group_name_H-M   'P 1'
#
loop_
_entity.id
_entity.type
_entity.pdbx_description
1 polymer ?
#
loop_
_entity_poly.entity_id
_entity_poly.type
_entity_poly.pdbx_seq_one_letter_code
_entity_poly.pdbx_strand_id
1 'polypeptide(L)'
;MSESWSESEVEAAVEDYFNMLRLELAGCNYNKTEHRRTLMGHLNNRSEGSIELKHQNISAVLIEMGIPYIDGYKPRSNYQRVLLPAAVADYLKNNPDLQDLFKRDVETMPEIPSVDDFLAIMETPPVQDDKSPSGVADTPEIYNPVGVNYLEREAQNQALGGAGEHFVINFERARLIHAGRESLADRIEQVSATVGPSAGFDIRSFEANGSDRFIEAKTTKYGKNTPFFVTPNELRFSRDNASQYFLYRIFRFRAGPRIFALHGHLQDRCMLVPSQYMARPA
;
A
#
# COMPACT_ATOMS: atom_id res chain seq x y z
N MET A 1 11.38 -31.88 -7.49
CA MET A 1 10.72 -31.17 -6.37
C MET A 1 11.70 -30.13 -5.88
N SER A 2 11.32 -28.86 -5.72
CA SER A 2 12.23 -27.87 -5.15
C SER A 2 12.52 -28.25 -3.69
N GLU A 3 13.80 -28.36 -3.32
CA GLU A 3 14.18 -28.58 -1.92
C GLU A 3 13.59 -27.47 -1.04
N SER A 4 13.20 -27.81 0.20
CA SER A 4 12.75 -26.80 1.16
C SER A 4 13.88 -25.80 1.43
N TRP A 5 13.56 -24.51 1.60
CA TRP A 5 14.54 -23.52 2.05
C TRP A 5 15.02 -23.88 3.46
N SER A 6 16.34 -23.97 3.65
CA SER A 6 16.95 -24.12 4.98
C SER A 6 16.92 -22.82 5.76
N GLU A 7 17.12 -22.89 7.07
CA GLU A 7 17.23 -21.72 7.95
C GLU A 7 18.31 -20.73 7.47
N SER A 8 19.52 -21.22 7.19
CA SER A 8 20.62 -20.39 6.67
C SER A 8 20.30 -19.70 5.34
N GLU A 9 19.59 -20.38 4.43
CA GLU A 9 19.15 -19.77 3.17
C GLU A 9 18.10 -18.68 3.40
N VAL A 10 17.20 -18.88 4.37
CA VAL A 10 16.20 -17.88 4.75
C VAL A 10 16.86 -16.65 5.37
N GLU A 11 17.78 -16.84 6.31
CA GLU A 11 18.52 -15.75 6.96
C GLU A 11 19.28 -14.91 5.95
N ALA A 12 20.01 -15.55 5.03
CA ALA A 12 20.75 -14.85 3.98
C ALA A 12 19.82 -14.02 3.07
N ALA A 13 18.66 -14.57 2.70
CA ALA A 13 17.67 -13.84 1.89
C ALA A 13 17.03 -12.67 2.67
N VAL A 14 16.80 -12.82 3.97
CA VAL A 14 16.31 -11.74 4.83
C VAL A 14 17.36 -10.62 4.94
N GLU A 15 18.62 -10.96 5.13
CA GLU A 15 19.72 -9.99 5.16
C GLU A 15 19.86 -9.22 3.84
N ASP A 16 19.91 -9.91 2.70
CA ASP A 16 19.99 -9.27 1.38
C ASP A 16 18.79 -8.34 1.14
N TYR A 17 17.59 -8.77 1.52
CA TYR A 17 16.38 -7.96 1.43
C TYR A 17 16.49 -6.67 2.25
N PHE A 18 16.92 -6.75 3.51
CA PHE A 18 17.04 -5.55 4.35
C PHE A 18 18.19 -4.65 3.93
N ASN A 19 19.26 -5.18 3.33
CA ASN A 19 20.31 -4.36 2.71
C ASN A 19 19.74 -3.50 1.57
N MET A 20 18.90 -4.07 0.71
CA MET A 20 18.18 -3.31 -0.31
C MET A 20 17.16 -2.32 0.30
N LEU A 21 16.41 -2.73 1.32
CA LEU A 21 15.40 -1.86 1.95
C LEU A 21 16.04 -0.63 2.60
N ARG A 22 17.22 -0.76 3.22
CA ARG A 22 17.99 0.39 3.73
C ARG A 22 18.31 1.39 2.63
N LEU A 23 18.77 0.91 1.47
CA LEU A 23 19.05 1.76 0.31
C LEU A 23 17.78 2.45 -0.18
N GLU A 24 16.66 1.72 -0.28
CA GLU A 24 15.38 2.27 -0.73
C GLU A 24 14.83 3.35 0.22
N LEU A 25 14.92 3.14 1.54
CA LEU A 25 14.51 4.13 2.54
C LEU A 25 15.44 5.35 2.58
N ALA A 26 16.71 5.17 2.21
CA ALA A 26 17.67 6.27 2.06
C ALA A 26 17.56 7.00 0.71
N GLY A 27 16.68 6.56 -0.20
CA GLY A 27 16.58 7.11 -1.56
C GLY A 27 17.77 6.77 -2.46
N CYS A 28 18.59 5.77 -2.09
CA CYS A 28 19.71 5.30 -2.88
C CYS A 28 19.26 4.27 -3.93
N ASN A 29 19.83 4.35 -5.13
CA ASN A 29 19.60 3.35 -6.17
C ASN A 29 20.29 2.02 -5.82
N TYR A 30 19.65 0.91 -6.17
CA TYR A 30 20.21 -0.44 -6.02
C TYR A 30 19.71 -1.34 -7.17
N ASN A 31 20.48 -2.38 -7.49
CA ASN A 31 20.18 -3.28 -8.60
C ASN A 31 19.71 -4.65 -8.09
N LYS A 32 18.39 -4.89 -8.14
CA LYS A 32 17.79 -6.16 -7.69
C LYS A 32 18.40 -7.41 -8.37
N THR A 33 18.82 -7.31 -9.63
CA THR A 33 19.42 -8.43 -10.36
C THR A 33 20.82 -8.74 -9.84
N GLU A 34 21.60 -7.71 -9.52
CA GLU A 34 22.93 -7.87 -8.92
C GLU A 34 22.84 -8.48 -7.53
N HIS A 35 21.94 -7.98 -6.68
CA HIS A 35 21.65 -8.55 -5.35
C HIS A 35 21.29 -10.03 -5.44
N ARG A 36 20.39 -10.43 -6.35
CA ARG A 36 20.05 -11.85 -6.56
C ARG A 36 21.25 -12.69 -6.98
N ARG A 37 22.12 -12.18 -7.87
CA ARG A 37 23.31 -12.92 -8.35
C ARG A 37 24.34 -13.13 -7.24
N THR A 38 24.59 -12.10 -6.43
CA THR A 38 25.43 -12.20 -5.23
C THR A 38 24.82 -13.19 -4.24
N LEU A 39 23.50 -13.03 -4.01
CA LEU A 39 22.54 -13.97 -3.44
C LEU A 39 22.90 -15.45 -3.67
N MET A 40 22.82 -15.83 -4.95
CA MET A 40 22.96 -17.21 -5.41
C MET A 40 24.26 -17.88 -4.97
N GLY A 41 25.36 -17.13 -4.82
CA GLY A 41 26.65 -17.67 -4.39
C GLY A 41 26.65 -18.24 -2.97
N HIS A 42 25.65 -17.88 -2.16
CA HIS A 42 25.48 -18.29 -0.77
C HIS A 42 24.34 -19.31 -0.56
N LEU A 43 23.67 -19.74 -1.64
CA LEU A 43 22.49 -20.60 -1.58
C LEU A 43 22.72 -21.95 -2.26
N ASN A 44 21.92 -22.96 -1.90
CA ASN A 44 22.06 -24.32 -2.43
C ASN A 44 21.44 -24.42 -3.83
N ASN A 45 22.14 -23.92 -4.85
CA ASN A 45 21.73 -23.96 -6.26
C ASN A 45 20.33 -23.36 -6.52
N ARG A 46 19.95 -22.33 -5.76
CA ARG A 46 18.68 -21.61 -5.96
C ARG A 46 18.74 -20.80 -7.25
N SER A 47 17.65 -20.81 -8.01
CA SER A 47 17.52 -19.96 -9.20
C SER A 47 17.18 -18.51 -8.82
N GLU A 48 17.48 -17.55 -9.71
CA GLU A 48 17.07 -16.15 -9.53
C GLU A 48 15.56 -16.02 -9.25
N GLY A 49 14.73 -16.80 -9.96
CA GLY A 49 13.28 -16.80 -9.75
C GLY A 49 12.86 -17.33 -8.37
N SER A 50 13.59 -18.31 -7.82
CA SER A 50 13.34 -18.80 -6.46
C SER A 50 13.67 -17.72 -5.42
N ILE A 51 14.76 -16.97 -5.62
CA ILE A 51 15.15 -15.86 -4.74
C ILE A 51 14.14 -14.72 -4.84
N GLU A 52 13.71 -14.37 -6.05
CA GLU A 52 12.67 -13.35 -6.24
C GLU A 52 11.37 -13.72 -5.51
N LEU A 53 10.92 -14.97 -5.63
CA LEU A 53 9.75 -15.46 -4.88
C LEU A 53 9.96 -15.37 -3.36
N LYS A 54 11.17 -15.64 -2.87
CA LYS A 54 11.51 -15.51 -1.45
C LYS A 54 11.44 -14.05 -0.98
N HIS A 55 11.95 -13.11 -1.77
CA HIS A 55 11.82 -11.68 -1.47
C HIS A 55 10.36 -11.22 -1.50
N GLN A 56 9.55 -11.71 -2.44
CA GLN A 56 8.10 -11.49 -2.45
C GLN A 56 7.39 -12.04 -1.21
N ASN A 57 7.88 -13.16 -0.66
CA ASN A 57 7.39 -13.69 0.62
C ASN A 57 7.80 -12.79 1.80
N ILE A 58 9.03 -12.26 1.82
CA ILE A 58 9.46 -11.31 2.86
C ILE A 58 8.57 -10.06 2.82
N SER A 59 8.25 -9.52 1.64
CA SER A 59 7.32 -8.40 1.52
C SER A 59 5.93 -8.69 2.10
N ALA A 60 5.42 -9.92 1.96
CA ALA A 60 4.16 -10.33 2.58
C ALA A 60 4.26 -10.39 4.11
N VAL A 61 5.35 -10.94 4.65
CA VAL A 61 5.61 -10.94 6.10
C VAL A 61 5.69 -9.52 6.65
N LEU A 62 6.36 -8.60 5.96
CA LEU A 62 6.46 -7.20 6.40
C LEU A 62 5.10 -6.50 6.41
N ILE A 63 4.24 -6.76 5.41
CA ILE A 63 2.85 -6.27 5.42
C ILE A 63 2.10 -6.79 6.63
N GLU A 64 2.19 -8.09 6.92
CA GLU A 64 1.53 -8.72 8.07
C GLU A 64 2.07 -8.16 9.40
N MET A 65 3.33 -7.73 9.45
CA MET A 65 3.92 -7.02 10.60
C MET A 65 3.59 -5.51 10.64
N GLY A 66 2.98 -4.94 9.61
CA GLY A 66 2.73 -3.50 9.52
C GLY A 66 3.98 -2.66 9.20
N ILE A 67 4.96 -3.23 8.51
CA ILE A 67 6.24 -2.60 8.16
C ILE A 67 6.31 -2.32 6.65
N PRO A 68 6.91 -1.19 6.21
CA PRO A 68 7.14 -0.93 4.79
C PRO A 68 7.97 -2.01 4.12
N TYR A 69 7.70 -2.25 2.83
CA TYR A 69 8.39 -3.26 2.03
C TYR A 69 8.96 -2.63 0.76
N ILE A 70 9.83 -3.36 0.09
CA ILE A 70 10.41 -2.96 -1.20
C ILE A 70 9.31 -3.02 -2.27
N ASP A 71 8.92 -1.88 -2.83
CA ASP A 71 7.86 -1.80 -3.85
C ASP A 71 8.15 -2.69 -5.07
N GLY A 72 9.44 -2.90 -5.38
CA GLY A 72 9.89 -3.77 -6.45
C GLY A 72 9.59 -5.27 -6.27
N TYR A 73 9.10 -5.72 -5.12
CA TYR A 73 8.75 -7.12 -4.85
C TYR A 73 7.27 -7.25 -4.49
N LYS A 74 6.45 -7.79 -5.41
CA LYS A 74 5.00 -8.02 -5.19
C LYS A 74 4.81 -8.97 -3.99
N PRO A 75 4.10 -8.59 -2.92
CA PRO A 75 3.85 -9.47 -1.78
C PRO A 75 3.16 -10.79 -2.19
N ARG A 76 3.67 -11.93 -1.70
CA ARG A 76 3.03 -13.25 -1.86
C ARG A 76 2.95 -13.97 -0.51
N SER A 77 1.73 -14.26 -0.06
CA SER A 77 1.42 -14.83 1.25
C SER A 77 1.60 -16.36 1.36
N ASN A 78 1.98 -17.05 0.27
CA ASN A 78 2.32 -18.46 0.31
C ASN A 78 3.80 -18.65 0.67
N TYR A 79 4.09 -18.80 1.97
CA TYR A 79 5.44 -19.00 2.51
C TYR A 79 5.46 -19.89 3.75
N GLN A 80 6.68 -20.26 4.21
CA GLN A 80 6.90 -21.02 5.44
C GLN A 80 6.47 -20.19 6.67
N ARG A 81 5.22 -20.37 7.12
CA ARG A 81 4.54 -19.56 8.16
C ARG A 81 5.25 -19.47 9.51
N VAL A 82 6.19 -20.37 9.82
CA VAL A 82 6.99 -20.35 11.05
C VAL A 82 8.38 -19.78 10.79
N LEU A 83 9.13 -20.40 9.87
CA LEU A 83 10.54 -20.09 9.64
C LEU A 83 10.79 -18.66 9.14
N LEU A 84 10.01 -18.21 8.15
CA LEU A 84 10.26 -16.90 7.54
C LEU A 84 9.91 -15.73 8.47
N PRO A 85 8.74 -15.71 9.15
CA PRO A 85 8.46 -14.67 10.11
C PRO A 85 9.43 -14.63 11.29
N ALA A 86 9.89 -15.79 11.78
CA ALA A 86 10.90 -15.85 12.83
C ALA A 86 12.22 -15.19 12.40
N ALA A 87 12.75 -15.56 11.23
CA ALA A 87 13.98 -14.97 10.70
C ALA A 87 13.87 -13.45 10.48
N VAL A 88 12.74 -12.96 9.94
CA VAL A 88 12.47 -11.52 9.80
C VAL A 88 12.42 -10.83 11.17
N ALA A 89 11.73 -11.42 12.14
CA ALA A 89 11.61 -10.85 13.47
C ALA A 89 12.96 -10.78 14.19
N ASP A 90 13.77 -11.82 14.11
CA ASP A 90 15.09 -11.85 14.74
C ASP A 90 16.07 -10.90 14.05
N TYR A 91 16.00 -10.77 12.71
CA TYR A 91 16.75 -9.74 12.01
C TYR A 91 16.40 -8.33 12.50
N LEU A 92 15.11 -8.01 12.61
CA LEU A 92 14.65 -6.71 13.11
C LEU A 92 15.09 -6.42 14.56
N LYS A 93 15.09 -7.43 15.45
CA LYS A 93 15.60 -7.27 16.83
C LYS A 93 17.09 -6.96 16.87
N ASN A 94 17.86 -7.61 16.01
CA ASN A 94 19.32 -7.48 15.96
C ASN A 94 19.78 -6.23 15.19
N ASN A 95 18.87 -5.53 14.51
CA ASN A 95 19.14 -4.35 13.69
C ASN A 95 18.24 -3.17 14.09
N PRO A 96 18.43 -2.59 15.30
CA PRO A 96 17.57 -1.51 15.81
C PRO A 96 17.64 -0.22 14.99
N ASP A 97 18.68 -0.03 14.16
CA ASP A 97 18.80 1.08 13.21
C ASP A 97 17.62 1.15 12.23
N LEU A 98 17.02 0.00 11.89
CA LEU A 98 15.86 -0.06 11.00
C LEU A 98 14.65 0.65 11.60
N GLN A 99 14.47 0.64 12.93
CA GLN A 99 13.34 1.31 13.57
C GLN A 99 13.42 2.83 13.37
N ASP A 100 14.63 3.39 13.47
CA ASP A 100 14.87 4.80 13.18
C ASP A 100 14.63 5.12 11.70
N LEU A 101 15.03 4.23 10.79
CA LEU A 101 14.77 4.40 9.35
C LEU A 101 13.27 4.39 9.04
N PHE A 102 12.51 3.43 9.57
CA PHE A 102 11.05 3.38 9.38
C PHE A 102 10.36 4.60 9.97
N LYS A 103 10.78 5.02 11.17
CA LYS A 103 10.23 6.21 11.82
C LYS A 103 10.48 7.46 10.99
N ARG A 104 11.72 7.69 10.57
CA ARG A 104 12.08 8.83 9.72
C ARG A 104 11.33 8.81 8.41
N ASP A 105 11.23 7.64 7.76
CA ASP A 105 10.49 7.53 6.50
C ASP A 105 9.02 7.95 6.70
N VAL A 106 8.31 7.39 7.68
CA VAL A 106 6.90 7.74 7.98
C VAL A 106 6.70 9.22 8.32
N GLU A 107 7.64 9.82 9.04
CA GLU A 107 7.59 11.23 9.46
C GLU A 107 8.00 12.20 8.32
N THR A 108 8.73 11.72 7.32
CA THR A 108 9.15 12.53 6.17
C THR A 108 7.93 12.90 5.33
N MET A 109 7.70 14.20 5.17
CA MET A 109 6.69 14.71 4.24
C MET A 109 7.18 14.53 2.81
N PRO A 110 6.41 13.85 1.94
CA PRO A 110 6.71 13.85 0.52
C PRO A 110 6.44 15.24 -0.06
N GLU A 111 7.34 15.70 -0.93
CA GLU A 111 7.02 16.83 -1.81
C GLU A 111 5.84 16.45 -2.71
N ILE A 112 4.95 17.40 -3.00
CA ILE A 112 3.86 17.15 -3.95
C ILE A 112 4.49 17.06 -5.34
N PRO A 113 4.50 15.88 -5.97
CA PRO A 113 5.10 15.71 -7.28
C PRO A 113 4.33 16.52 -8.33
N SER A 114 5.04 17.26 -9.18
CA SER A 114 4.48 17.77 -10.42
C SER A 114 4.33 16.61 -11.41
N VAL A 115 3.16 16.48 -12.01
CA VAL A 115 2.89 15.47 -13.05
C VAL A 115 2.57 16.21 -14.35
N ASP A 116 3.36 15.96 -15.38
CA ASP A 116 3.22 16.62 -16.69
C ASP A 116 1.91 16.21 -17.40
N ASP A 117 1.51 14.95 -17.26
CA ASP A 117 0.25 14.42 -17.78
C ASP A 117 -0.45 13.58 -16.70
N PHE A 118 -1.43 14.22 -16.04
CA PHE A 118 -2.24 13.57 -15.02
C PHE A 118 -3.03 12.36 -15.56
N LEU A 119 -3.32 12.27 -16.85
CA LEU A 119 -4.08 11.13 -17.39
C LEU A 119 -3.18 9.92 -17.62
N ALA A 120 -1.90 10.12 -17.91
CA ALA A 120 -0.93 9.05 -18.15
C ALA A 120 -0.53 8.26 -16.89
N ILE A 121 -0.81 8.77 -15.69
CA ILE A 121 -0.46 8.11 -14.42
C ILE A 121 -1.51 7.10 -13.93
N MET A 122 -2.62 6.94 -14.67
CA MET A 122 -3.64 5.94 -14.38
C MET A 122 -3.14 4.53 -14.71
N GLU A 123 -3.23 3.63 -13.74
CA GLU A 123 -2.94 2.21 -13.90
C GLU A 123 -4.17 1.35 -13.62
N THR A 124 -4.19 0.13 -14.16
CA THR A 124 -5.22 -0.86 -13.82
C THR A 124 -5.07 -1.29 -12.36
N PRO A 125 -6.14 -1.49 -11.59
CA PRO A 125 -6.04 -2.03 -10.23
C PRO A 125 -5.30 -3.38 -10.17
N PRO A 126 -4.68 -3.75 -9.04
CA PRO A 126 -4.15 -5.10 -8.85
C PRO A 126 -5.21 -6.16 -9.10
N VAL A 127 -4.83 -7.23 -9.81
CA VAL A 127 -5.70 -8.40 -9.97
C VAL A 127 -5.82 -9.10 -8.63
N GLN A 128 -7.06 -9.36 -8.20
CA GLN A 128 -7.30 -10.19 -7.02
C GLN A 128 -6.85 -11.62 -7.34
N ASP A 129 -5.99 -12.20 -6.50
CA ASP A 129 -5.70 -13.62 -6.59
C ASP A 129 -6.93 -14.37 -6.03
N ASP A 130 -7.74 -14.99 -6.89
CA ASP A 130 -8.97 -15.77 -6.57
C ASP A 130 -8.78 -16.89 -5.53
N LYS A 131 -7.54 -17.12 -5.07
CA LYS A 131 -7.15 -18.20 -4.16
C LYS A 131 -7.00 -17.80 -2.70
N SER A 132 -7.23 -16.53 -2.35
CA SER A 132 -7.27 -16.13 -0.95
C SER A 132 -8.63 -16.53 -0.36
N PRO A 133 -8.68 -17.39 0.67
CA PRO A 133 -9.94 -17.85 1.21
C PRO A 133 -10.78 -16.64 1.67
N SER A 134 -12.00 -16.53 1.14
CA SER A 134 -13.02 -15.56 1.57
C SER A 134 -13.57 -15.85 2.98
N GLY A 135 -12.85 -16.65 3.76
CA GLY A 135 -13.15 -16.93 5.15
C GLY A 135 -12.11 -16.24 6.01
N VAL A 136 -12.57 -15.50 7.01
CA VAL A 136 -11.81 -15.12 8.19
C VAL A 136 -11.31 -16.40 8.85
N ALA A 137 -10.25 -16.99 8.32
CA ALA A 137 -9.42 -17.89 9.09
C ALA A 137 -8.63 -16.96 10.01
N ASP A 138 -8.75 -17.15 11.32
CA ASP A 138 -7.85 -16.60 12.33
C ASP A 138 -6.43 -17.08 12.01
N THR A 139 -5.79 -16.49 11.00
CA THR A 139 -4.36 -16.64 10.80
C THR A 139 -3.71 -16.01 12.01
N PRO A 140 -2.93 -16.77 12.81
CA PRO A 140 -2.32 -16.23 14.01
C PRO A 140 -1.52 -14.98 13.66
N GLU A 141 -1.77 -13.89 14.38
CA GLU A 141 -1.07 -12.62 14.19
C GLU A 141 0.45 -12.88 14.19
N ILE A 142 1.12 -12.38 13.15
CA ILE A 142 2.57 -12.44 13.10
C ILE A 142 3.11 -11.46 14.13
N TYR A 143 3.98 -11.95 15.01
CA TYR A 143 4.66 -11.13 15.99
C TYR A 143 5.54 -10.07 15.31
N ASN A 144 5.20 -8.79 15.49
CA ASN A 144 6.06 -7.67 15.11
C ASN A 144 6.96 -7.29 16.31
N PRO A 145 8.28 -7.56 16.25
CA PRO A 145 9.20 -7.25 17.35
C PRO A 145 9.40 -5.76 17.61
N VAL A 146 9.11 -4.91 16.61
CA VAL A 146 9.21 -3.45 16.75
C VAL A 146 8.03 -2.90 17.55
N GLY A 147 6.89 -3.61 17.56
CA GLY A 147 5.68 -3.20 18.27
C GLY A 147 4.98 -1.96 17.68
N VAL A 148 5.39 -1.52 16.48
CA VAL A 148 4.83 -0.35 15.79
C VAL A 148 4.35 -0.77 14.40
N ASN A 149 3.09 -0.48 14.09
CA ASN A 149 2.52 -0.58 12.75
C ASN A 149 2.79 0.72 11.98
N TYR A 150 3.90 0.76 11.24
CA TYR A 150 4.31 1.91 10.44
C TYR A 150 3.41 2.14 9.22
N LEU A 151 2.80 1.09 8.67
CA LEU A 151 1.82 1.23 7.58
C LEU A 151 0.56 1.96 8.07
N GLU A 152 0.05 1.59 9.24
CA GLU A 152 -1.08 2.29 9.88
C GLU A 152 -0.71 3.73 10.25
N ARG A 153 0.47 3.92 10.84
CA ARG A 153 0.96 5.27 11.21
C ARG A 153 1.11 6.18 9.99
N GLU A 154 1.54 5.63 8.84
CA GLU A 154 1.61 6.38 7.58
C GLU A 154 0.22 6.71 7.04
N ALA A 155 -0.71 5.75 7.07
CA ALA A 155 -2.09 5.97 6.64
C ALA A 155 -2.82 7.02 7.49
N GLN A 156 -2.45 7.18 8.76
CA GLN A 156 -2.98 8.20 9.67
C GLN A 156 -2.27 9.57 9.53
N ASN A 157 -1.25 9.68 8.68
CA ASN A 157 -0.53 10.94 8.47
C ASN A 157 -1.41 11.94 7.69
N GLN A 158 -1.99 12.91 8.41
CA GLN A 158 -2.88 13.93 7.85
C GLN A 158 -2.23 14.77 6.75
N ALA A 159 -0.92 15.05 6.85
CA ALA A 159 -0.23 15.81 5.82
C ALA A 159 -0.13 15.02 4.50
N LEU A 160 0.13 13.71 4.58
CA LEU A 160 0.12 12.82 3.42
C LEU A 160 -1.30 12.69 2.83
N GLY A 161 -2.30 12.49 3.69
CA GLY A 161 -3.71 12.42 3.29
C GLY A 161 -4.14 13.67 2.53
N GLY A 162 -3.91 14.84 3.14
CA GLY A 162 -4.21 16.13 2.52
C GLY A 162 -3.47 16.36 1.20
N ALA A 163 -2.18 16.04 1.11
CA ALA A 163 -1.42 16.15 -0.14
C ALA A 163 -2.00 15.24 -1.25
N GLY A 164 -2.45 14.04 -0.88
CA GLY A 164 -3.13 13.12 -1.76
C GLY A 164 -4.49 13.62 -2.25
N GLU A 165 -5.30 14.21 -1.38
CA GLU A 165 -6.59 14.81 -1.76
C GLU A 165 -6.40 15.95 -2.76
N HIS A 166 -5.44 16.85 -2.51
CA HIS A 166 -5.10 17.92 -3.46
C HIS A 166 -4.65 17.36 -4.81
N PHE A 167 -3.87 16.29 -4.81
CA PHE A 167 -3.44 15.61 -6.02
C PHE A 167 -4.63 15.03 -6.81
N VAL A 168 -5.59 14.40 -6.13
CA VAL A 168 -6.81 13.87 -6.75
C VAL A 168 -7.69 14.98 -7.32
N ILE A 169 -7.83 16.11 -6.63
CA ILE A 169 -8.58 17.27 -7.14
C ILE A 169 -7.96 17.77 -8.45
N ASN A 170 -6.64 17.90 -8.52
CA ASN A 170 -5.95 18.33 -9.73
C ASN A 170 -6.11 17.31 -10.87
N PHE A 171 -6.02 16.02 -10.56
CA PHE A 171 -6.30 14.95 -11.51
C PHE A 171 -7.75 15.03 -12.06
N GLU A 172 -8.75 15.21 -11.18
CA GLU A 172 -10.16 15.28 -11.57
C GLU A 172 -10.48 16.54 -12.39
N ARG A 173 -9.84 17.68 -12.06
CA ARG A 173 -9.91 18.88 -12.89
C ARG A 173 -9.37 18.61 -14.28
N ALA A 174 -8.19 18.00 -14.39
CA ALA A 174 -7.60 17.64 -15.68
C ALA A 174 -8.51 16.68 -16.48
N ARG A 175 -9.08 15.66 -15.81
CA ARG A 175 -10.03 14.71 -16.41
C ARG A 175 -11.28 15.42 -16.98
N LEU A 176 -11.87 16.34 -16.23
CA LEU A 176 -13.06 17.08 -16.67
C LEU A 176 -12.76 18.09 -17.77
N ILE A 177 -11.65 18.83 -17.68
CA ILE A 177 -11.20 19.75 -18.73
C ILE A 177 -10.93 19.00 -20.03
N HIS A 178 -10.24 17.86 -19.96
CA HIS A 178 -10.01 17.00 -21.12
C HIS A 178 -11.31 16.51 -21.77
N ALA A 179 -12.37 16.31 -20.96
CA ALA A 179 -13.71 15.96 -21.44
C ALA A 179 -14.54 17.16 -21.93
N GLY A 180 -13.98 18.38 -21.97
CA GLY A 180 -14.69 19.61 -22.33
C GLY A 180 -15.77 19.99 -21.32
N ARG A 181 -15.47 19.85 -20.03
CA ARG A 181 -16.36 20.13 -18.90
C ARG A 181 -15.71 21.06 -17.88
N GLU A 182 -15.14 22.17 -18.35
CA GLU A 182 -14.45 23.15 -17.48
C GLU A 182 -15.37 23.68 -16.37
N SER A 183 -16.64 23.95 -16.69
CA SER A 183 -17.62 24.43 -15.70
C SER A 183 -17.92 23.43 -14.58
N LEU A 184 -17.72 22.12 -14.82
CA LEU A 184 -17.81 21.10 -13.76
C LEU A 184 -16.50 20.99 -12.98
N ALA A 185 -15.36 21.17 -13.65
CA ALA A 185 -14.04 21.16 -13.00
C ALA A 185 -13.91 22.26 -11.93
N ASP A 186 -14.49 23.43 -12.18
CA ASP A 186 -14.52 24.56 -11.23
C ASP A 186 -15.40 24.30 -10.00
N ARG A 187 -16.29 23.30 -10.08
CA ARG A 187 -17.24 22.95 -9.01
C ARG A 187 -16.77 21.78 -8.15
N ILE A 188 -15.60 21.21 -8.41
CA ILE A 188 -15.03 20.15 -7.57
C ILE A 188 -14.85 20.68 -6.14
N GLU A 189 -15.31 19.91 -5.16
CA GLU A 189 -15.28 20.26 -3.74
C GLU A 189 -14.46 19.25 -2.94
N GLN A 190 -13.61 19.75 -2.03
CA GLN A 190 -12.95 18.95 -1.00
C GLN A 190 -13.87 18.84 0.23
N VAL A 191 -14.69 17.79 0.24
CA VAL A 191 -15.71 17.53 1.26
C VAL A 191 -15.11 17.19 2.62
N SER A 192 -13.94 16.55 2.64
CA SER A 192 -13.15 16.32 3.86
C SER A 192 -12.81 17.63 4.59
N ALA A 193 -12.64 18.75 3.88
CA ALA A 193 -12.35 20.06 4.46
C ALA A 193 -13.61 20.85 4.84
N THR A 194 -14.71 20.71 4.09
CA THR A 194 -15.94 21.49 4.29
C THR A 194 -16.92 20.84 5.27
N VAL A 195 -17.06 19.50 5.21
CA VAL A 195 -17.99 18.71 6.04
C VAL A 195 -17.25 17.86 7.05
N GLY A 196 -16.08 17.33 6.67
CA GLY A 196 -15.28 16.46 7.52
C GLY A 196 -15.63 14.97 7.42
N PRO A 197 -15.05 14.13 8.31
CA PRO A 197 -15.11 12.67 8.21
C PRO A 197 -16.52 12.05 8.24
N SER A 198 -17.52 12.81 8.70
CA SER A 198 -18.92 12.36 8.75
C SER A 198 -19.55 12.20 7.36
N ALA A 199 -18.98 12.83 6.32
CA ALA A 199 -19.48 12.72 4.95
C ALA A 199 -19.35 11.32 4.35
N GLY A 200 -18.29 10.57 4.72
CA GLY A 200 -18.03 9.21 4.23
C GLY A 200 -17.31 9.15 2.88
N PHE A 201 -16.81 10.28 2.39
CA PHE A 201 -15.94 10.43 1.23
C PHE A 201 -15.18 11.77 1.32
N ASP A 202 -14.10 11.93 0.55
CA ASP A 202 -13.21 13.09 0.63
C ASP A 202 -13.52 14.19 -0.39
N ILE A 203 -13.86 13.81 -1.62
CA ILE A 203 -13.95 14.74 -2.76
C ILE A 203 -15.24 14.50 -3.54
N ARG A 204 -15.96 15.58 -3.82
CA ARG A 204 -17.08 15.58 -4.77
C ARG A 204 -16.61 16.08 -6.12
N SER A 205 -16.66 15.19 -7.11
CA SER A 205 -16.40 15.46 -8.52
C SER A 205 -17.64 15.13 -9.35
N PHE A 206 -17.51 15.09 -10.68
CA PHE A 206 -18.62 14.87 -11.61
C PHE A 206 -18.26 13.92 -12.74
N GLU A 207 -19.22 13.16 -13.24
CA GLU A 207 -19.14 12.52 -14.54
C GLU A 207 -19.37 13.55 -15.67
N ALA A 208 -19.05 13.16 -16.92
CA ALA A 208 -19.21 14.05 -18.08
C ALA A 208 -20.67 14.45 -18.37
N ASN A 209 -21.64 13.66 -17.88
CA ASN A 209 -23.08 13.96 -17.95
C ASN A 209 -23.55 14.86 -16.78
N GLY A 210 -22.67 15.21 -15.84
CA GLY A 210 -22.97 16.03 -14.67
C GLY A 210 -23.44 15.28 -13.42
N SER A 211 -23.58 13.95 -13.45
CA SER A 211 -23.87 13.19 -12.23
C SER A 211 -22.71 13.27 -11.25
N ASP A 212 -23.01 13.20 -9.95
CA ASP A 212 -21.98 13.23 -8.92
C ASP A 212 -21.05 12.02 -9.00
N ARG A 213 -19.79 12.26 -8.65
CA ARG A 213 -18.74 11.27 -8.43
C ARG A 213 -18.20 11.51 -7.02
N PHE A 214 -18.49 10.60 -6.10
CA PHE A 214 -17.98 10.65 -4.73
C PHE A 214 -16.67 9.89 -4.64
N ILE A 215 -15.59 10.57 -4.26
CA ILE A 215 -14.25 10.01 -4.28
C ILE A 215 -13.69 9.94 -2.87
N GLU A 216 -13.21 8.76 -2.50
CA GLU A 216 -12.37 8.51 -1.33
C GLU A 216 -10.91 8.34 -1.78
N ALA A 217 -10.00 9.16 -1.25
CA ALA A 217 -8.60 9.19 -1.63
C ALA A 217 -7.74 8.46 -0.59
N LYS A 218 -7.12 7.33 -0.97
CA LYS A 218 -6.17 6.61 -0.13
C LYS A 218 -4.76 6.75 -0.68
N THR A 219 -3.91 7.49 0.01
CA THR A 219 -2.56 7.81 -0.44
C THR A 219 -1.52 6.96 0.28
N THR A 220 -0.42 6.61 -0.41
CA THR A 220 0.75 6.00 0.20
C THR A 220 2.02 6.38 -0.54
N LYS A 221 3.12 6.51 0.20
CA LYS A 221 4.46 6.64 -0.36
C LYS A 221 4.95 5.35 -1.02
N TYR A 222 4.38 4.21 -0.63
CA TYR A 222 4.85 2.88 -1.00
C TYR A 222 4.16 2.34 -2.25
N GLY A 223 4.34 1.04 -2.50
CA GLY A 223 3.87 0.36 -3.68
C GLY A 223 2.36 0.19 -3.82
N LYS A 224 1.97 -0.22 -5.02
CA LYS A 224 0.57 -0.43 -5.43
C LYS A 224 -0.18 -1.46 -4.58
N ASN A 225 0.53 -2.45 -4.02
CA ASN A 225 -0.05 -3.54 -3.23
C ASN A 225 -0.06 -3.24 -1.73
N THR A 226 0.33 -2.03 -1.32
CA THR A 226 0.31 -1.63 0.09
C THR A 226 -1.14 -1.53 0.57
N PRO A 227 -1.51 -2.22 1.67
CA PRO A 227 -2.86 -2.15 2.22
C PRO A 227 -3.21 -0.72 2.63
N PHE A 228 -4.51 -0.48 2.78
CA PHE A 228 -5.05 0.79 3.22
C PHE A 228 -6.22 0.53 4.16
N PHE A 229 -6.54 1.53 4.97
CA PHE A 229 -7.56 1.44 6.00
C PHE A 229 -8.82 2.15 5.52
N VAL A 230 -9.97 1.58 5.83
CA VAL A 230 -11.28 2.16 5.52
C VAL A 230 -12.10 2.24 6.79
N THR A 231 -12.82 3.35 6.97
CA THR A 231 -13.66 3.53 8.15
C THR A 231 -15.03 2.87 7.97
N PRO A 232 -15.77 2.56 9.06
CA PRO A 232 -17.14 2.08 8.96
C PRO A 232 -18.08 3.06 8.24
N ASN A 233 -17.80 4.36 8.29
CA ASN A 233 -18.58 5.37 7.59
C ASN A 233 -18.35 5.30 6.08
N GLU A 234 -17.09 5.26 5.63
CA GLU A 234 -16.73 5.08 4.22
C GLU A 234 -17.32 3.81 3.63
N LEU A 235 -17.21 2.69 4.37
CA LEU A 235 -17.77 1.41 3.93
C LEU A 235 -19.28 1.51 3.73
N ARG A 236 -20.01 2.07 4.70
CA ARG A 236 -21.46 2.29 4.60
C ARG A 236 -21.82 3.24 3.44
N PHE A 237 -21.12 4.36 3.32
CA PHE A 237 -21.38 5.34 2.27
C PHE A 237 -21.16 4.74 0.87
N SER A 238 -20.10 3.94 0.70
CA SER A 238 -19.82 3.24 -0.56
C SER A 238 -20.90 2.24 -0.95
N ARG A 239 -21.56 1.60 0.03
CA ARG A 239 -22.69 0.70 -0.20
C ARG A 239 -23.90 1.48 -0.68
N ASP A 240 -24.24 2.54 0.04
CA ASP A 240 -25.47 3.31 -0.21
C ASP A 240 -25.37 4.14 -1.51
N ASN A 241 -24.15 4.45 -1.96
CA ASN A 241 -23.86 5.24 -3.17
C ASN A 241 -23.04 4.48 -4.23
N ALA A 242 -23.10 3.15 -4.27
CA ALA A 242 -22.20 2.31 -5.08
C ALA A 242 -22.07 2.73 -6.55
N SER A 243 -23.16 3.18 -7.19
CA SER A 243 -23.12 3.62 -8.59
C SER A 243 -22.27 4.87 -8.85
N GLN A 244 -22.01 5.69 -7.83
CA GLN A 244 -21.32 6.98 -7.91
C GLN A 244 -20.05 7.03 -7.04
N TYR A 245 -19.76 5.97 -6.30
CA TYR A 245 -18.63 5.92 -5.36
C TYR A 245 -17.36 5.35 -6.00
N PHE A 246 -16.25 6.06 -5.81
CA PHE A 246 -14.94 5.70 -6.31
C PHE A 246 -13.89 5.77 -5.21
N LEU A 247 -13.11 4.72 -5.05
CA LEU A 247 -11.88 4.75 -4.28
C LEU A 247 -10.72 5.06 -5.23
N TYR A 248 -9.98 6.14 -4.98
CA TYR A 248 -8.74 6.45 -5.68
C TYR A 248 -7.57 6.05 -4.80
N ARG A 249 -6.78 5.08 -5.26
CA ARG A 249 -5.53 4.69 -4.61
C ARG A 249 -4.37 5.42 -5.28
N ILE A 250 -3.72 6.29 -4.52
CA ILE A 250 -2.52 7.00 -4.94
C ILE A 250 -1.32 6.30 -4.30
N PHE A 251 -0.37 5.84 -5.11
CA PHE A 251 0.80 5.09 -4.66
C PHE A 251 2.08 5.64 -5.29
N ARG A 252 3.25 5.25 -4.76
CA ARG A 252 4.57 5.82 -5.11
C ARG A 252 4.62 7.34 -4.98
N PHE A 253 3.87 7.89 -4.02
CA PHE A 253 3.61 9.32 -3.94
C PHE A 253 4.88 10.18 -3.79
N ARG A 254 5.96 9.63 -3.20
CA ARG A 254 7.23 10.34 -2.97
C ARG A 254 8.15 10.50 -4.20
N ALA A 255 7.90 9.81 -5.32
CA ALA A 255 8.84 9.79 -6.45
C ALA A 255 8.15 9.87 -7.81
N GLY A 256 7.10 9.09 -8.01
CA GLY A 256 6.43 8.94 -9.30
C GLY A 256 5.01 8.49 -9.06
N PRO A 257 4.12 9.41 -8.64
CA PRO A 257 2.77 9.07 -8.21
C PRO A 257 2.03 8.37 -9.34
N ARG A 258 1.26 7.37 -8.95
CA ARG A 258 0.38 6.62 -9.83
C ARG A 258 -0.98 6.49 -9.16
N ILE A 259 -2.02 6.39 -9.97
CA ILE A 259 -3.39 6.24 -9.47
C ILE A 259 -3.99 4.97 -10.05
N PHE A 260 -4.75 4.23 -9.26
CA PHE A 260 -5.81 3.37 -9.79
C PHE A 260 -7.12 3.70 -9.08
N ALA A 261 -8.24 3.40 -9.75
CA ALA A 261 -9.58 3.64 -9.22
C ALA A 261 -10.35 2.32 -9.08
N LEU A 262 -11.11 2.18 -7.99
CA LEU A 262 -12.12 1.13 -7.80
C LEU A 262 -13.50 1.78 -7.76
N HIS A 263 -14.41 1.34 -8.62
CA HIS A 263 -15.78 1.86 -8.72
C HIS A 263 -16.77 0.89 -8.08
N GLY A 264 -17.59 1.35 -7.14
CA GLY A 264 -18.61 0.53 -6.50
C GLY A 264 -18.48 0.43 -4.98
N HIS A 265 -19.25 -0.50 -4.42
CA HIS A 265 -19.21 -0.84 -3.01
C HIS A 265 -17.87 -1.49 -2.66
N LEU A 266 -17.21 -1.00 -1.60
CA LEU A 266 -15.85 -1.43 -1.26
C LEU A 266 -15.74 -2.92 -0.95
N GLN A 267 -16.75 -3.54 -0.34
CA GLN A 267 -16.72 -4.97 -0.01
C GLN A 267 -16.72 -5.87 -1.26
N ASP A 268 -17.22 -5.37 -2.39
CA ASP A 268 -17.23 -6.12 -3.65
C ASP A 268 -15.90 -5.93 -4.43
N ARG A 269 -15.10 -4.94 -4.04
CA ARG A 269 -13.86 -4.53 -4.72
C ARG A 269 -12.60 -4.81 -3.92
N CYS A 270 -12.73 -5.01 -2.62
CA CYS A 270 -11.63 -5.17 -1.67
C CYS A 270 -11.87 -6.37 -0.76
N MET A 271 -10.79 -7.03 -0.36
CA MET A 271 -10.83 -7.99 0.75
C MET A 271 -10.71 -7.22 2.06
N LEU A 272 -11.78 -7.19 2.84
CA LEU A 272 -11.82 -6.49 4.12
C LEU A 272 -11.36 -7.41 5.25
N VAL A 273 -10.36 -6.97 5.99
CA VAL A 273 -9.92 -7.60 7.25
C VAL A 273 -10.17 -6.63 8.40
N PRO A 274 -10.71 -7.09 9.55
CA PRO A 274 -10.90 -6.23 10.70
C PRO A 274 -9.55 -5.73 11.25
N SER A 275 -9.41 -4.42 11.44
CA SER A 275 -8.21 -3.82 12.04
C SER A 275 -8.45 -3.26 13.45
N GLN A 276 -9.68 -2.83 13.75
CA GLN A 276 -10.04 -2.26 15.04
C GLN A 276 -11.49 -2.60 15.39
N TYR A 277 -11.71 -2.97 16.66
CA TYR A 277 -13.03 -3.19 17.21
C TYR A 277 -13.32 -2.19 18.34
N MET A 278 -14.55 -1.70 18.40
CA MET A 278 -15.05 -0.93 19.53
C MET A 278 -15.83 -1.87 20.46
N ALA A 279 -15.38 -1.98 21.72
CA ALA A 279 -16.08 -2.71 22.77
C ALA A 279 -16.88 -1.73 23.65
N ARG A 280 -17.98 -2.22 24.23
CA ARG A 280 -18.72 -1.53 25.29
C ARG A 280 -18.92 -2.52 26.44
N PRO A 281 -18.85 -2.07 27.71
CA PRO A 281 -19.23 -2.92 28.85
C PRO A 281 -20.64 -3.47 28.63
N ALA A 282 -20.80 -4.77 28.90
CA ALA A 282 -22.09 -5.45 28.88
C ALA A 282 -22.97 -5.04 30.07
#